data_AF-A0A518DSP6-F1
#
_entry.id   AF-A0A518DSP6-F1
#
_cell.length_a   1.000
_cell.length_b   1.000
_cell.length_c   1.000
_cell.angle_alpha   90.00
_cell.angle_beta   90.00
_cell.angle_gamma   90.00
#
_symmetry.space_group_name_H-M   'P 1'
#
loop_
_entity.id
_entity.type
_entity.pdbx_description
1 polymer ?
#
loop_
_entity_poly.entity_id
_entity_poly.type
_entity_poly.pdbx_seq_one_letter_code
_entity_poly.pdbx_strand_id
1 'polypeptide(L)'
;MQAVGDAYRRAGVAAIYLIHGTFVGHDAWGVIRRVSLVSPAWSESLRRFAKGAIDRVIRDSGNYTEAYAQALEDSINRPGERHLPVRLFHWSSENHHLGRADGAVRLLHELASAHPQGGRLLFWSHSHGGNLLALVTNLLAAEANSLRRFFWASRSHYRWPLLGRIDLPIWPQVRELLIDPDSPLHKLQLDIATFGTPIRYGWDSDGYASLAHLIFHRELPETPAYLTRFPRSLEEVLQAANGDYVQQLGIGGTNWGPNPLAFRAKVANRRLAQLLQGRLSRRQVLDNIRLGVRCPDEGDTLLIDYGPLQETFAEHLAGHAVYTRLKWLLFHAETIAELFYGGTRYREATRSNSLAPPPE
;
A
#
# COMPACT_ATOMS: atom_id res chain seq x y z
N MET A 1 -5.85 -3.92 -23.44
CA MET A 1 -5.17 -4.88 -22.53
C MET A 1 -5.93 -6.21 -22.52
N GLN A 2 -6.13 -6.81 -23.69
CA GLN A 2 -7.13 -7.86 -23.79
C GLN A 2 -6.65 -9.23 -23.29
N ALA A 3 -5.40 -9.59 -23.57
CA ALA A 3 -4.79 -10.80 -23.02
C ALA A 3 -4.80 -10.82 -21.48
N VAL A 4 -4.66 -9.64 -20.86
CA VAL A 4 -4.78 -9.43 -19.41
C VAL A 4 -6.20 -9.73 -18.93
N GLY A 5 -7.22 -9.16 -19.59
CA GLY A 5 -8.62 -9.45 -19.29
C GLY A 5 -8.94 -10.95 -19.40
N ASP A 6 -8.44 -11.61 -20.43
CA ASP A 6 -8.60 -13.05 -20.63
C ASP A 6 -7.91 -13.87 -19.52
N ALA A 7 -6.71 -13.45 -19.07
CA ALA A 7 -6.01 -14.08 -17.95
C ALA A 7 -6.81 -13.96 -16.65
N TYR A 8 -7.32 -12.76 -16.33
CA TYR A 8 -8.14 -12.51 -15.15
C TYR A 8 -9.46 -13.31 -15.17
N ARG A 9 -10.12 -13.40 -16.32
CA ARG A 9 -11.34 -14.21 -16.47
C ARG A 9 -11.07 -15.69 -16.28
N ARG A 10 -10.00 -16.22 -16.90
CA ARG A 10 -9.59 -17.63 -16.74
C ARG A 10 -9.24 -17.98 -15.30
N ALA A 11 -8.58 -17.07 -14.59
CA ALA A 11 -8.27 -17.22 -13.18
C ALA A 11 -9.48 -17.08 -12.25
N GLY A 12 -10.65 -16.70 -12.77
CA GLY A 12 -11.86 -16.53 -11.98
C GLY A 12 -11.88 -15.25 -11.14
N VAL A 13 -11.10 -14.23 -11.50
CA VAL A 13 -11.14 -12.92 -10.81
C VAL A 13 -12.56 -12.36 -10.89
N ALA A 14 -13.13 -12.00 -9.74
CA ALA A 14 -14.48 -11.49 -9.61
C ALA A 14 -14.53 -9.96 -9.67
N ALA A 15 -13.53 -9.28 -9.11
CA ALA A 15 -13.39 -7.83 -9.16
C ALA A 15 -11.93 -7.42 -8.94
N ILE A 16 -11.60 -6.21 -9.40
CA ILE A 16 -10.32 -5.53 -9.12
C ILE A 16 -10.58 -4.37 -8.17
N TYR A 17 -9.79 -4.26 -7.11
CA TYR A 17 -9.86 -3.18 -6.14
C TYR A 17 -8.60 -2.33 -6.20
N LEU A 18 -8.76 -1.06 -6.51
CA LEU A 18 -7.72 -0.05 -6.48
C LEU A 18 -7.75 0.64 -5.11
N ILE A 19 -6.64 0.55 -4.37
CA ILE A 19 -6.49 1.13 -3.03
C ILE A 19 -5.32 2.08 -3.03
N HIS A 20 -5.57 3.37 -2.83
CA HIS A 20 -4.48 4.34 -2.69
C HIS A 20 -4.11 4.56 -1.20
N GLY A 21 -2.88 5.04 -0.94
CA GLY A 21 -2.52 5.68 0.32
C GLY A 21 -2.56 7.20 0.16
N THR A 22 -2.74 7.97 1.25
CA THR A 22 -2.73 9.45 1.16
C THR A 22 -1.36 9.97 0.74
N PHE A 23 -1.40 11.02 -0.09
CA PHE A 23 -0.39 12.08 -0.20
C PHE A 23 -0.97 13.51 -0.10
N VAL A 24 -2.22 13.66 0.36
CA VAL A 24 -2.91 14.96 0.39
C VAL A 24 -2.41 15.84 1.56
N GLY A 25 -1.62 16.86 1.21
CA GLY A 25 -1.39 18.10 1.99
C GLY A 25 -0.44 18.04 3.18
N HIS A 26 -0.49 17.01 4.03
CA HIS A 26 0.32 16.94 5.26
C HIS A 26 1.55 16.02 5.16
N ASP A 27 1.59 15.10 4.20
CA ASP A 27 2.66 14.10 4.10
C ASP A 27 3.98 14.65 3.53
N ALA A 28 3.94 15.66 2.65
CA ALA A 28 5.14 16.36 2.21
C ALA A 28 5.90 16.97 3.41
N TRP A 29 5.19 17.56 4.38
CA TRP A 29 5.78 18.06 5.61
C TRP A 29 6.35 16.95 6.53
N GLY A 30 5.85 15.72 6.43
CA GLY A 30 6.35 14.55 7.15
C GLY A 30 7.64 14.01 6.61
N VAL A 31 7.74 13.90 5.28
CA VAL A 31 8.99 13.61 4.58
C VAL A 31 10.04 14.63 4.99
N ILE A 32 9.70 15.93 4.95
CA ILE A 32 10.58 17.04 5.36
C ILE A 32 11.01 16.94 6.83
N ARG A 33 10.08 16.68 7.75
CA ARG A 33 10.38 16.53 9.17
C ARG A 33 11.25 15.31 9.43
N ARG A 34 11.12 14.22 8.67
CA ARG A 34 11.96 13.04 8.86
C ARG A 34 13.34 13.23 8.27
N VAL A 35 13.43 13.88 7.12
CA VAL A 35 14.71 14.36 6.59
C VAL A 35 15.40 15.25 7.63
N SER A 36 14.68 16.13 8.34
CA SER A 36 15.29 16.92 9.43
C SER A 36 15.84 16.09 10.60
N LEU A 37 15.33 14.87 10.83
CA LEU A 37 15.87 13.96 11.85
C LEU A 37 17.15 13.26 11.39
N VAL A 38 17.39 13.17 10.08
CA VAL A 38 18.58 12.54 9.49
C VAL A 38 19.63 13.57 9.06
N SER A 39 19.19 14.72 8.54
CA SER A 39 20.00 15.86 8.11
C SER A 39 19.22 17.19 8.26
N PRO A 40 19.48 17.96 9.33
CA PRO A 40 18.83 19.25 9.55
C PRO A 40 19.04 20.26 8.40
N ALA A 41 20.21 20.26 7.77
CA ALA A 41 20.59 21.17 6.69
C ALA A 41 19.70 21.04 5.43
N TRP A 42 19.14 19.85 5.19
CA TRP A 42 18.30 19.62 4.01
C TRP A 42 16.86 20.11 4.20
N SER A 43 16.44 20.26 5.46
CA SER A 43 15.05 20.56 5.81
C SER A 43 14.61 21.96 5.38
N GLU A 44 15.46 22.98 5.50
CA GLU A 44 15.10 24.35 5.11
C GLU A 44 15.00 24.53 3.59
N SER A 45 15.86 23.86 2.82
CA SER A 45 15.80 23.88 1.37
C SER A 45 14.56 23.13 0.86
N LEU A 46 14.30 21.92 1.36
CA LEU A 46 13.08 21.16 1.06
C LEU A 46 11.79 21.92 1.43
N ARG A 47 11.78 22.63 2.58
CA ARG A 47 10.63 23.48 2.97
C ARG A 47 10.32 24.58 1.96
N ARG A 48 11.35 25.22 1.40
CA ARG A 48 11.18 26.28 0.40
C ARG A 48 10.65 25.73 -0.92
N PHE A 49 11.17 24.58 -1.37
CA PHE A 49 10.68 23.90 -2.58
C PHE A 49 9.26 23.34 -2.41
N ALA A 50 8.93 22.75 -1.26
CA ALA A 50 7.61 22.20 -0.99
C ALA A 50 6.53 23.28 -0.84
N LYS A 51 6.83 24.44 -0.24
CA LYS A 51 5.89 25.56 -0.16
C LYS A 51 5.44 26.05 -1.55
N GLY A 52 6.33 26.09 -2.54
CA GLY A 52 5.98 26.48 -3.91
C GLY A 52 5.23 25.41 -4.72
N ALA A 53 5.29 24.15 -4.28
CA ALA A 53 4.69 23.00 -4.97
C ALA A 53 3.26 22.68 -4.48
N ILE A 54 2.98 22.92 -3.19
CA ILE A 54 1.70 22.62 -2.55
C ILE A 54 0.54 23.43 -3.15
N ASP A 55 0.80 24.64 -3.66
CA ASP A 55 -0.23 25.49 -4.25
C ASP A 55 -0.66 25.06 -5.67
N ARG A 56 0.04 24.09 -6.29
CA ARG A 56 -0.28 23.57 -7.64
C ARG A 56 -0.72 22.11 -7.67
N VAL A 57 -0.33 21.30 -6.68
CA VAL A 57 -0.55 19.83 -6.70
C VAL A 57 -1.67 19.44 -5.74
N ILE A 58 -2.89 19.91 -6.02
CA ILE A 58 -4.09 19.54 -5.26
C ILE A 58 -4.88 18.40 -5.93
N ARG A 59 -4.51 17.96 -7.14
CA ARG A 59 -5.24 16.87 -7.82
C ARG A 59 -4.28 15.89 -8.50
N ASP A 60 -4.50 14.60 -8.21
CA ASP A 60 -4.16 13.43 -9.05
C ASP A 60 -2.72 12.88 -9.06
N SER A 61 -1.70 13.56 -8.53
CA SER A 61 -0.35 12.95 -8.46
C SER A 61 -0.24 12.00 -7.26
N GLY A 62 -0.08 10.69 -7.54
CA GLY A 62 0.15 9.66 -6.51
C GLY A 62 -1.10 9.03 -5.90
N ASN A 63 -2.26 9.10 -6.56
CA ASN A 63 -3.47 8.37 -6.20
C ASN A 63 -4.08 7.70 -7.43
N TYR A 64 -4.81 6.59 -7.25
CA TYR A 64 -5.71 6.09 -8.29
C TYR A 64 -6.91 7.02 -8.43
N THR A 65 -7.14 7.54 -9.62
CA THR A 65 -8.28 8.40 -9.96
C THR A 65 -9.40 7.58 -10.59
N GLU A 66 -10.61 8.14 -10.65
CA GLU A 66 -11.73 7.56 -11.41
C GLU A 66 -11.36 7.31 -12.87
N ALA A 67 -10.62 8.24 -13.49
CA ALA A 67 -10.13 8.07 -14.85
C ALA A 67 -9.15 6.89 -14.99
N TYR A 68 -8.30 6.64 -13.98
CA TYR A 68 -7.42 5.49 -13.96
C TYR A 68 -8.20 4.18 -13.84
N ALA A 69 -9.18 4.14 -12.92
CA ALA A 69 -10.05 2.98 -12.73
C ALA A 69 -10.84 2.64 -14.00
N GLN A 70 -11.47 3.65 -14.60
CA GLN A 70 -12.22 3.51 -15.85
C GLN A 70 -11.33 3.05 -17.00
N ALA A 71 -10.14 3.64 -17.15
CA ALA A 71 -9.20 3.23 -18.20
C ALA A 71 -8.77 1.77 -18.06
N LEU A 72 -8.53 1.30 -16.83
CA LEU A 72 -8.24 -0.10 -16.56
C LEU A 72 -9.45 -0.99 -16.92
N GLU A 73 -10.64 -0.63 -16.45
CA GLU A 73 -11.88 -1.39 -16.68
C GLU A 73 -12.20 -1.52 -18.16
N ASP A 74 -12.18 -0.43 -18.91
CA ASP A 74 -12.45 -0.42 -20.35
C ASP A 74 -11.40 -1.23 -21.12
N SER A 75 -10.14 -1.18 -20.70
CA SER A 75 -9.04 -1.82 -21.42
C SER A 75 -8.99 -3.34 -21.27
N ILE A 76 -9.58 -3.90 -20.21
CA ILE A 76 -9.64 -5.34 -19.93
C ILE A 76 -11.00 -5.96 -20.29
N ASN A 77 -12.03 -5.16 -20.56
CA ASN A 77 -13.36 -5.62 -20.89
C ASN A 77 -13.68 -5.58 -22.38
N ARG A 78 -14.59 -6.46 -22.82
CA ARG A 78 -15.13 -6.54 -24.17
C ARG A 78 -16.62 -6.85 -24.15
N PRO A 79 -17.38 -6.41 -25.17
CA PRO A 79 -18.76 -6.84 -25.34
C PRO A 79 -18.88 -8.36 -25.48
N GLY A 80 -19.84 -8.96 -24.79
CA GLY A 80 -20.15 -10.40 -24.86
C GLY A 80 -19.38 -11.29 -23.89
N GLU A 81 -18.41 -10.75 -23.14
CA GLU A 81 -17.67 -11.48 -22.13
C GLU A 81 -18.18 -11.16 -20.71
N ARG A 82 -17.82 -11.99 -19.72
CA ARG A 82 -18.10 -11.67 -18.31
C ARG A 82 -17.38 -10.39 -17.94
N HIS A 83 -18.14 -9.39 -17.50
CA HIS A 83 -17.62 -8.11 -17.08
C HIS A 83 -16.74 -8.23 -15.82
N LEU A 84 -15.57 -7.58 -15.83
CA LEU A 84 -14.65 -7.48 -14.70
C LEU A 84 -14.69 -6.06 -14.13
N PRO A 85 -15.42 -5.81 -13.02
CA PRO A 85 -15.52 -4.49 -12.44
C PRO A 85 -14.21 -4.05 -11.78
N VAL A 86 -13.85 -2.78 -11.95
CA VAL A 86 -12.74 -2.12 -11.24
C VAL A 86 -13.30 -1.12 -10.25
N ARG A 87 -12.94 -1.25 -8.97
CA ARG A 87 -13.50 -0.47 -7.87
C ARG A 87 -12.43 0.35 -7.18
N LEU A 88 -12.70 1.63 -6.95
CA LEU A 88 -11.91 2.44 -6.03
C LEU A 88 -12.40 2.23 -4.61
N PHE A 89 -11.50 1.79 -3.73
CA PHE A 89 -11.79 1.73 -2.30
C PHE A 89 -11.25 2.99 -1.62
N HIS A 90 -12.18 3.80 -1.10
CA HIS A 90 -11.84 5.01 -0.36
C HIS A 90 -11.82 4.75 1.14
N TRP A 91 -10.74 5.20 1.79
CA TRP A 91 -10.59 5.21 3.23
C TRP A 91 -9.97 6.54 3.67
N SER A 92 -9.96 6.80 4.98
CA SER A 92 -9.43 8.07 5.53
C SER A 92 -8.00 8.36 5.08
N SER A 93 -7.27 7.29 4.75
CA SER A 93 -5.91 7.34 4.28
C SER A 93 -4.98 8.03 5.30
N GLU A 94 -5.40 8.06 6.57
CA GLU A 94 -4.65 8.61 7.68
C GLU A 94 -3.38 7.77 7.93
N ASN A 95 -2.25 8.45 7.95
CA ASN A 95 -0.95 7.83 8.14
C ASN A 95 -0.68 7.53 9.63
N HIS A 96 -1.52 6.71 10.27
CA HIS A 96 -1.32 6.15 11.60
C HIS A 96 -1.94 4.76 11.76
N HIS A 97 -1.65 4.05 12.85
CA HIS A 97 -2.14 2.68 13.05
C HIS A 97 -3.66 2.61 13.06
N LEU A 98 -4.31 3.55 13.75
CA LEU A 98 -5.77 3.55 13.83
C LEU A 98 -6.46 3.76 12.47
N GLY A 99 -5.95 4.66 11.62
CA GLY A 99 -6.55 4.95 10.32
C GLY A 99 -6.44 3.76 9.38
N ARG A 100 -5.27 3.10 9.36
CA ARG A 100 -5.08 1.86 8.61
C ARG A 100 -5.96 0.72 9.13
N ALA A 101 -6.10 0.61 10.45
CA ALA A 101 -6.96 -0.40 11.07
C ALA A 101 -8.44 -0.16 10.76
N ASP A 102 -8.90 1.09 10.81
CA ASP A 102 -10.27 1.45 10.42
C ASP A 102 -10.52 1.20 8.93
N GLY A 103 -9.55 1.54 8.06
CA GLY A 103 -9.59 1.21 6.64
C GLY A 103 -9.66 -0.30 6.38
N ALA A 104 -8.87 -1.11 7.08
CA ALA A 104 -8.91 -2.57 6.96
C ALA A 104 -10.26 -3.16 7.40
N VAL A 105 -10.81 -2.68 8.52
CA VAL A 105 -12.14 -3.09 9.01
C VAL A 105 -13.22 -2.72 8.00
N ARG A 106 -13.18 -1.50 7.46
CA ARG A 106 -14.14 -1.06 6.42
C ARG A 106 -14.05 -1.87 5.15
N LEU A 107 -12.83 -2.19 4.71
CA LEU A 107 -12.63 -3.03 3.53
C LEU A 107 -13.24 -4.41 3.75
N LEU A 108 -12.93 -5.08 4.86
CA LEU A 108 -13.51 -6.38 5.19
C LEU A 108 -15.04 -6.35 5.20
N HIS A 109 -15.66 -5.32 5.79
CA HIS A 109 -17.11 -5.18 5.76
C HIS A 109 -17.66 -5.05 4.32
N GLU A 110 -17.00 -4.26 3.48
CA GLU A 110 -17.37 -4.10 2.08
C GLU A 110 -17.22 -5.42 1.31
N LEU A 111 -16.12 -6.14 1.49
CA LEU A 111 -15.87 -7.42 0.82
C LEU A 111 -16.92 -8.46 1.18
N ALA A 112 -17.27 -8.57 2.46
CA ALA A 112 -18.32 -9.48 2.93
C ALA A 112 -19.68 -9.16 2.30
N SER A 113 -19.99 -7.88 2.09
CA SER A 113 -21.26 -7.42 1.52
C SER A 113 -21.30 -7.56 -0.01
N ALA A 114 -20.20 -7.23 -0.68
CA ALA A 114 -20.11 -7.23 -2.14
C ALA A 114 -19.89 -8.63 -2.73
N HIS A 115 -19.27 -9.53 -1.97
CA HIS A 115 -18.92 -10.90 -2.40
C HIS A 115 -19.44 -11.95 -1.42
N PRO A 116 -20.77 -12.06 -1.22
CA PRO A 116 -21.36 -12.97 -0.24
C PRO A 116 -21.14 -14.45 -0.57
N GLN A 117 -20.77 -14.77 -1.82
CA GLN A 117 -20.43 -16.13 -2.26
C GLN A 117 -18.92 -16.39 -2.26
N GLY A 118 -18.11 -15.46 -1.76
CA GLY A 118 -16.66 -15.50 -1.88
C GLY A 118 -16.18 -15.18 -3.29
N GLY A 119 -14.98 -15.65 -3.63
CA GLY A 119 -14.38 -15.47 -4.96
C GLY A 119 -12.98 -14.89 -4.92
N ARG A 120 -12.33 -14.85 -6.09
CA ARG A 120 -10.97 -14.33 -6.25
C ARG A 120 -10.99 -12.83 -6.51
N LEU A 121 -10.31 -12.05 -5.67
CA LEU A 121 -10.25 -10.60 -5.74
C LEU A 121 -8.82 -10.15 -5.98
N LEU A 122 -8.63 -9.29 -6.98
CA LEU A 122 -7.32 -8.71 -7.30
C LEU A 122 -7.22 -7.32 -6.70
N PHE A 123 -6.23 -7.08 -5.85
CA PHE A 123 -5.96 -5.79 -5.25
C PHE A 123 -4.74 -5.14 -5.89
N TRP A 124 -4.90 -3.88 -6.30
CA TRP A 124 -3.78 -3.01 -6.64
C TRP A 124 -3.71 -1.94 -5.56
N SER A 125 -2.70 -2.03 -4.72
CA SER A 125 -2.53 -1.09 -3.62
C SER A 125 -1.31 -0.22 -3.82
N HIS A 126 -1.45 1.08 -3.65
CA HIS A 126 -0.36 2.04 -3.76
C HIS A 126 -0.02 2.61 -2.39
N SER A 127 1.27 2.82 -2.15
CA SER A 127 1.76 3.48 -0.94
C SER A 127 1.29 2.78 0.36
N HIS A 128 0.77 3.53 1.32
CA HIS A 128 0.20 2.99 2.56
C HIS A 128 -1.07 2.15 2.37
N GLY A 129 -1.70 2.12 1.19
CA GLY A 129 -2.77 1.17 0.88
C GLY A 129 -2.33 -0.28 1.05
N GLY A 130 -1.09 -0.62 0.71
CA GLY A 130 -0.56 -1.97 0.94
C GLY A 130 -0.41 -2.31 2.43
N ASN A 131 -0.16 -1.32 3.29
CA ASN A 131 -0.14 -1.53 4.74
C ASN A 131 -1.54 -1.75 5.34
N LEU A 132 -2.57 -1.24 4.69
CA LEU A 132 -3.95 -1.59 5.03
C LEU A 132 -4.22 -3.05 4.65
N LEU A 133 -3.79 -3.48 3.45
CA LEU A 133 -3.95 -4.87 3.02
C LEU A 133 -3.15 -5.86 3.87
N ALA A 134 -1.95 -5.51 4.31
CA ALA A 134 -1.20 -6.34 5.27
C ALA A 134 -1.99 -6.57 6.57
N LEU A 135 -2.73 -5.56 7.06
CA LEU A 135 -3.62 -5.77 8.21
C LEU A 135 -4.82 -6.66 7.85
N VAL A 136 -5.36 -6.57 6.63
CA VAL A 136 -6.44 -7.43 6.17
C VAL A 136 -5.99 -8.89 6.14
N THR A 137 -4.82 -9.21 5.57
CA THR A 137 -4.32 -10.59 5.52
C THR A 137 -4.15 -11.16 6.93
N ASN A 138 -3.53 -10.37 7.82
CA ASN A 138 -3.37 -10.75 9.23
C ASN A 138 -4.72 -10.95 9.94
N LEU A 139 -5.75 -10.15 9.64
CA LEU A 139 -7.07 -10.29 10.27
C LEU A 139 -7.83 -11.52 9.75
N LEU A 140 -7.69 -11.86 8.47
CA LEU A 140 -8.31 -13.05 7.89
C LEU A 140 -7.68 -14.33 8.43
N ALA A 141 -6.36 -14.35 8.61
CA ALA A 141 -5.61 -15.49 9.14
C ALA A 141 -5.58 -15.56 10.68
N ALA A 142 -5.97 -14.49 11.38
CA ALA A 142 -5.75 -14.39 12.81
C ALA A 142 -6.56 -15.42 13.61
N GLU A 143 -5.86 -16.11 14.53
CA GLU A 143 -6.51 -16.89 15.57
C GLU A 143 -7.39 -16.03 16.49
N ALA A 144 -8.38 -16.67 17.12
CA ALA A 144 -9.38 -16.00 17.97
C ALA A 144 -8.77 -15.08 19.05
N ASN A 145 -7.63 -15.44 19.65
CA ASN A 145 -6.97 -14.61 20.66
C ASN A 145 -6.35 -13.34 20.04
N SER A 146 -5.73 -13.45 18.86
CA SER A 146 -5.15 -12.33 18.13
C SER A 146 -6.24 -11.35 17.69
N LEU A 147 -7.35 -11.85 17.15
CA LEU A 147 -8.54 -11.05 16.83
C LEU A 147 -9.06 -10.31 18.08
N ARG A 148 -9.24 -11.01 19.21
CA ARG A 148 -9.67 -10.39 20.47
C ARG A 148 -8.76 -9.26 20.90
N ARG A 149 -7.43 -9.44 20.80
CA ARG A 149 -6.45 -8.40 21.17
C ARG A 149 -6.52 -7.20 20.24
N PHE A 150 -6.69 -7.40 18.94
CA PHE A 150 -6.82 -6.33 17.96
C PHE A 150 -8.07 -5.46 18.23
N PHE A 151 -9.25 -6.08 18.31
CA PHE A 151 -10.49 -5.34 18.60
C PHE A 151 -10.50 -4.71 19.99
N TRP A 152 -9.85 -5.34 20.98
CA TRP A 152 -9.68 -4.72 22.29
C TRP A 152 -8.76 -3.49 22.24
N ALA A 153 -7.67 -3.55 21.47
CA ALA A 153 -6.73 -2.43 21.32
C ALA A 153 -7.42 -1.20 20.71
N SER A 154 -8.33 -1.41 19.75
CA SER A 154 -9.10 -0.36 19.10
C SER A 154 -10.40 0.03 19.80
N ARG A 155 -10.82 -0.66 20.88
CA ARG A 155 -12.14 -0.48 21.52
C ARG A 155 -12.52 0.97 21.83
N SER A 156 -11.57 1.81 22.25
CA SER A 156 -11.87 3.22 22.58
C SER A 156 -12.22 4.04 21.36
N HIS A 157 -11.89 3.58 20.15
CA HIS A 157 -12.27 4.23 18.90
C HIS A 157 -13.76 4.03 18.61
N TYR A 158 -14.23 2.78 18.60
CA TYR A 158 -15.60 2.45 18.17
C TYR A 158 -16.62 2.31 19.30
N ARG A 159 -16.18 2.24 20.57
CA ARG A 159 -17.05 2.11 21.74
C ARG A 159 -16.73 3.17 22.80
N TRP A 160 -17.78 3.81 23.29
CA TRP A 160 -17.67 4.77 24.38
C TRP A 160 -17.26 4.05 25.68
N PRO A 161 -16.16 4.46 26.35
CA PRO A 161 -15.60 3.69 27.46
C PRO A 161 -16.45 3.70 28.74
N LEU A 162 -17.19 4.78 29.01
CA LEU A 162 -18.03 4.94 30.20
C LEU A 162 -19.45 4.37 30.02
N LEU A 163 -20.14 4.79 28.95
CA LEU A 163 -21.52 4.41 28.65
C LEU A 163 -21.64 3.06 27.92
N GLY A 164 -20.54 2.50 27.43
CA GLY A 164 -20.55 1.26 26.66
C GLY A 164 -21.23 1.35 25.28
N ARG A 165 -21.74 2.52 24.88
CA ARG A 165 -22.38 2.77 23.58
C ARG A 165 -21.43 2.50 22.42
N ILE A 166 -21.92 1.85 21.37
CA ILE A 166 -21.17 1.62 20.13
C ILE A 166 -21.43 2.80 19.21
N ASP A 167 -20.37 3.51 18.83
CA ASP A 167 -20.42 4.67 17.95
C ASP A 167 -20.18 4.28 16.49
N LEU A 168 -19.37 3.23 16.26
CA LEU A 168 -19.05 2.70 14.93
C LEU A 168 -19.44 1.21 14.88
N PRO A 169 -20.67 0.88 14.45
CA PRO A 169 -21.19 -0.49 14.46
C PRO A 169 -20.44 -1.44 13.52
N ILE A 170 -19.76 -0.91 12.51
CA ILE A 170 -18.96 -1.69 11.57
C ILE A 170 -17.85 -2.51 12.25
N TRP A 171 -17.26 -1.99 13.34
CA TRP A 171 -16.20 -2.69 14.07
C TRP A 171 -16.68 -3.99 14.72
N PRO A 172 -17.74 -4.00 15.56
CA PRO A 172 -18.29 -5.25 16.08
C PRO A 172 -18.84 -6.17 14.99
N GLN A 173 -19.47 -5.63 13.93
CA GLN A 173 -19.97 -6.46 12.81
C GLN A 173 -18.85 -7.23 12.11
N VAL A 174 -17.73 -6.56 11.79
CA VAL A 174 -16.57 -7.22 11.17
C VAL A 174 -15.93 -8.21 12.12
N ARG A 175 -15.89 -7.91 13.42
CA ARG A 175 -15.42 -8.89 14.41
C ARG A 175 -16.26 -10.17 14.39
N GLU A 176 -17.58 -10.04 14.30
CA GLU A 176 -18.49 -11.18 14.19
C GLU A 176 -18.26 -11.95 12.89
N LEU A 177 -18.15 -11.25 11.76
CA LEU A 177 -17.81 -11.86 10.47
C LEU A 177 -16.46 -12.59 10.45
N LEU A 178 -15.46 -12.13 11.19
CA LEU A 178 -14.16 -12.80 11.27
C LEU A 178 -14.19 -14.04 12.19
N ILE A 179 -15.07 -14.06 13.19
CA ILE A 179 -15.21 -15.19 14.13
C ILE A 179 -16.10 -16.28 13.55
N ASP A 180 -17.10 -15.91 12.75
CA ASP A 180 -18.01 -16.85 12.11
C ASP A 180 -17.28 -17.68 11.04
N PRO A 181 -17.15 -19.02 11.20
CA PRO A 181 -16.47 -19.87 10.22
C PRO A 181 -17.20 -19.95 8.88
N ASP A 182 -18.51 -19.69 8.85
CA ASP A 182 -19.32 -19.75 7.62
C ASP A 182 -19.32 -18.42 6.84
N SER A 183 -18.69 -17.40 7.43
CA SER A 183 -18.57 -16.07 6.86
C SER A 183 -18.05 -16.07 5.43
N PRO A 184 -18.58 -15.16 4.57
CA PRO A 184 -18.07 -15.01 3.20
C PRO A 184 -16.58 -14.62 3.16
N LEU A 185 -16.06 -14.00 4.23
CA LEU A 185 -14.66 -13.58 4.29
C LEU A 185 -13.68 -14.76 4.19
N HIS A 186 -14.02 -15.91 4.77
CA HIS A 186 -13.19 -17.12 4.72
C HIS A 186 -13.24 -17.84 3.37
N LYS A 187 -14.12 -17.41 2.46
CA LYS A 187 -14.28 -17.94 1.10
C LYS A 187 -13.60 -17.07 0.03
N LEU A 188 -12.95 -15.98 0.45
CA LEU A 188 -12.24 -15.08 -0.44
C LEU A 188 -10.84 -15.60 -0.77
N GLN A 189 -10.41 -15.39 -2.01
CA GLN A 189 -9.03 -15.58 -2.43
C GLN A 189 -8.46 -14.21 -2.81
N LEU A 190 -7.46 -13.73 -2.09
CA LEU A 190 -6.92 -12.38 -2.30
C LEU A 190 -5.61 -12.47 -3.09
N ASP A 191 -5.58 -11.92 -4.30
CA ASP A 191 -4.33 -11.69 -5.03
C ASP A 191 -3.95 -10.22 -4.87
N ILE A 192 -2.78 -9.95 -4.32
CA ILE A 192 -2.40 -8.60 -3.86
C ILE A 192 -1.15 -8.15 -4.58
N ALA A 193 -1.30 -7.15 -5.46
CA ALA A 193 -0.20 -6.38 -5.99
C ALA A 193 -0.06 -5.07 -5.20
N THR A 194 1.16 -4.80 -4.73
CA THR A 194 1.49 -3.54 -4.05
C THR A 194 2.46 -2.72 -4.87
N PHE A 195 2.34 -1.41 -4.79
CA PHE A 195 3.08 -0.44 -5.58
C PHE A 195 3.72 0.59 -4.65
N GLY A 196 5.05 0.51 -4.49
CA GLY A 196 5.80 1.42 -3.62
C GLY A 196 5.37 1.37 -2.14
N THR A 197 4.77 0.27 -1.68
CA THR A 197 4.34 0.15 -0.28
C THR A 197 5.55 0.12 0.66
N PRO A 198 5.60 0.99 1.68
CA PRO A 198 6.67 0.93 2.66
C PRO A 198 6.48 -0.27 3.59
N ILE A 199 7.57 -0.99 3.85
CA ILE A 199 7.62 -2.15 4.75
C ILE A 199 7.32 -1.68 6.18
N ARG A 200 6.20 -2.14 6.74
CA ARG A 200 5.75 -1.66 8.06
C ARG A 200 5.08 -2.72 8.93
N TYR A 201 4.25 -3.55 8.30
CA TYR A 201 3.61 -4.70 8.93
C TYR A 201 4.07 -5.95 8.17
N GLY A 202 4.18 -7.06 8.88
CA GLY A 202 4.31 -8.37 8.24
C GLY A 202 3.03 -8.74 7.51
N TRP A 203 3.14 -9.67 6.58
CA TRP A 203 1.98 -10.26 5.93
C TRP A 203 1.61 -11.54 6.68
N ASP A 204 0.53 -12.19 6.25
CA ASP A 204 0.17 -13.51 6.77
C ASP A 204 -0.27 -14.34 5.58
N SER A 205 0.50 -15.39 5.27
CA SER A 205 0.34 -16.20 4.07
C SER A 205 -0.97 -16.97 4.03
N ASP A 206 -1.61 -17.20 5.18
CA ASP A 206 -2.93 -17.83 5.23
C ASP A 206 -4.06 -16.83 4.91
N GLY A 207 -3.72 -15.53 4.84
CA GLY A 207 -4.66 -14.44 4.57
C GLY A 207 -4.69 -13.96 3.11
N TYR A 208 -3.91 -14.55 2.21
CA TYR A 208 -3.88 -14.23 0.78
C TYR A 208 -3.58 -15.46 -0.08
N ALA A 209 -3.89 -15.38 -1.37
CA ALA A 209 -3.58 -16.40 -2.36
C ALA A 209 -2.26 -16.10 -3.09
N SER A 210 -2.02 -14.84 -3.46
CA SER A 210 -0.78 -14.38 -4.10
C SER A 210 -0.41 -12.98 -3.60
N LEU A 211 0.89 -12.70 -3.45
CA LEU A 211 1.40 -11.40 -3.03
C LEU A 211 2.60 -11.00 -3.90
N ALA A 212 2.54 -9.82 -4.50
CA ALA A 212 3.65 -9.22 -5.23
C ALA A 212 3.88 -7.75 -4.86
N HIS A 213 5.14 -7.34 -4.91
CA HIS A 213 5.62 -6.00 -4.60
C HIS A 213 6.32 -5.40 -5.81
N LEU A 214 5.72 -4.40 -6.44
CA LEU A 214 6.31 -3.63 -7.52
C LEU A 214 6.95 -2.38 -6.93
N ILE A 215 8.27 -2.27 -7.03
CA ILE A 215 9.06 -1.23 -6.38
C ILE A 215 9.93 -0.54 -7.41
N PHE A 216 9.77 0.78 -7.53
CA PHE A 216 10.64 1.61 -8.34
C PHE A 216 12.02 1.68 -7.69
N HIS A 217 13.01 1.11 -8.38
CA HIS A 217 14.36 0.94 -7.90
C HIS A 217 15.33 1.10 -9.07
N ARG A 218 16.44 1.80 -8.83
CA ARG A 218 17.59 1.80 -9.75
C ARG A 218 18.78 1.20 -9.01
N GLU A 219 19.33 0.14 -9.59
CA GLU A 219 20.46 -0.57 -9.01
C GLU A 219 21.67 0.36 -8.91
N LEU A 220 22.44 0.17 -7.84
CA LEU A 220 23.68 0.89 -7.61
C LEU A 220 24.84 -0.10 -7.72
N PRO A 221 25.95 0.27 -8.37
CA PRO A 221 27.14 -0.55 -8.38
C PRO A 221 27.54 -0.96 -6.96
N GLU A 222 27.91 -2.24 -6.79
CA GLU A 222 28.41 -2.81 -5.54
C GLU A 222 27.42 -2.81 -4.36
N THR A 223 26.14 -2.51 -4.61
CA THR A 223 25.06 -2.59 -3.61
C THR A 223 24.17 -3.80 -3.94
N PRO A 224 23.85 -4.68 -2.97
CA PRO A 224 22.89 -5.75 -3.21
C PRO A 224 21.55 -5.21 -3.72
N ALA A 225 20.93 -5.86 -4.71
CA ALA A 225 19.72 -5.35 -5.39
C ALA A 225 18.55 -5.02 -4.43
N TYR A 226 18.43 -5.76 -3.32
CA TYR A 226 17.38 -5.52 -2.33
C TYR A 226 17.63 -4.30 -1.43
N LEU A 227 18.77 -3.61 -1.57
CA LEU A 227 19.16 -2.43 -0.81
C LEU A 227 19.24 -1.20 -1.70
N THR A 228 18.96 -0.03 -1.12
CA THR A 228 19.33 1.27 -1.67
C THR A 228 20.22 2.01 -0.67
N ARG A 229 21.00 2.97 -1.15
CA ARG A 229 21.64 3.95 -0.25
C ARG A 229 20.65 5.02 0.20
N PHE A 230 20.89 5.57 1.39
CA PHE A 230 20.29 6.85 1.76
C PHE A 230 20.79 7.93 0.77
N PRO A 231 19.93 8.86 0.30
CA PRO A 231 20.36 9.90 -0.64
C PRO A 231 21.54 10.68 -0.07
N ARG A 232 22.50 11.06 -0.91
CA ARG A 232 23.68 11.87 -0.52
C ARG A 232 23.46 13.36 -0.71
N SER A 233 22.51 13.74 -1.56
CA SER A 233 22.18 15.13 -1.86
C SER A 233 20.68 15.31 -2.04
N LEU A 234 20.24 16.57 -1.96
CA LEU A 234 18.86 16.94 -2.27
C LEU A 234 18.53 16.69 -3.74
N GLU A 235 19.49 16.91 -4.64
CA GLU A 235 19.33 16.68 -6.07
C GLU A 235 19.00 15.22 -6.38
N GLU A 236 19.66 14.26 -5.71
CA GLU A 236 19.32 12.84 -5.84
C GLU A 236 17.86 12.56 -5.49
N VAL A 237 17.30 13.22 -4.46
CA VAL A 237 15.89 13.10 -4.06
C VAL A 237 14.97 13.77 -5.07
N LEU A 238 15.35 14.96 -5.55
CA LEU A 238 14.60 15.73 -6.53
C LEU A 238 14.48 15.01 -7.87
N GLN A 239 15.48 14.21 -8.26
CA GLN A 239 15.50 13.44 -9.51
C GLN A 239 15.05 11.98 -9.34
N ALA A 240 14.68 11.56 -8.12
CA ALA A 240 14.42 10.17 -7.79
C ALA A 240 15.56 9.23 -8.26
N ALA A 241 16.82 9.65 -8.10
CA ALA A 241 17.99 9.04 -8.73
C ALA A 241 18.10 7.53 -8.49
N ASN A 242 17.76 7.06 -7.27
CA ASN A 242 17.84 5.65 -6.87
C ASN A 242 16.45 5.01 -6.70
N GLY A 243 15.43 5.55 -7.38
CA GLY A 243 14.05 5.07 -7.31
C GLY A 243 13.17 5.84 -6.31
N ASP A 244 12.23 5.12 -5.69
CA ASP A 244 11.17 5.70 -4.86
C ASP A 244 11.66 6.09 -3.45
N TYR A 245 12.06 7.34 -3.23
CA TYR A 245 12.52 7.76 -1.89
C TYR A 245 11.42 7.86 -0.84
N VAL A 246 10.15 8.01 -1.25
CA VAL A 246 9.03 8.02 -0.32
C VAL A 246 8.88 6.66 0.34
N GLN A 247 8.95 5.58 -0.44
CA GLN A 247 8.89 4.22 0.08
C GLN A 247 9.99 4.01 1.13
N GLN A 248 11.23 4.42 0.82
CA GLN A 248 12.37 4.29 1.74
C GLN A 248 12.14 5.05 3.05
N LEU A 249 11.63 6.29 2.97
CA LEU A 249 11.36 7.11 4.15
C LEU A 249 10.11 6.64 4.91
N GLY A 250 9.16 6.00 4.24
CA GLY A 250 7.95 5.42 4.81
C GLY A 250 8.23 4.19 5.68
N ILE A 251 9.28 3.41 5.38
CA ILE A 251 9.68 2.20 6.13
C ILE A 251 9.86 2.49 7.61
N GLY A 252 10.40 3.66 7.96
CA GLY A 252 10.61 3.94 9.37
C GLY A 252 9.31 4.24 10.17
N GLY A 253 8.14 4.24 9.53
CA GLY A 253 6.89 4.50 10.23
C GLY A 253 6.65 5.97 10.56
N THR A 254 6.56 6.82 9.53
CA THR A 254 5.86 8.10 9.63
C THR A 254 4.47 7.79 10.19
N ASN A 255 4.25 8.08 11.47
CA ASN A 255 2.95 7.97 12.09
C ASN A 255 2.61 9.35 12.57
N TRP A 256 1.54 9.91 12.05
CA TRP A 256 0.96 11.10 12.64
C TRP A 256 0.20 10.71 13.90
N GLY A 257 0.29 11.55 14.93
CA GLY A 257 -0.66 11.42 16.02
C GLY A 257 -2.06 11.69 15.45
N PRO A 258 -3.09 10.92 15.81
CA PRO A 258 -4.47 11.33 15.58
C PRO A 258 -4.68 12.75 16.11
N ASN A 259 -5.70 13.46 15.59
CA ASN A 259 -6.03 14.82 15.99
C ASN A 259 -5.83 15.02 17.52
N PRO A 260 -5.09 16.07 17.94
CA PRO A 260 -4.72 16.25 19.34
C PRO A 260 -5.91 16.25 20.31
N LEU A 261 -7.09 16.66 19.84
CA LEU A 261 -8.34 16.72 20.61
C LEU A 261 -9.08 15.36 20.64
N ALA A 262 -8.72 14.40 19.79
CA ALA A 262 -9.31 13.07 19.73
C ALA A 262 -8.64 12.08 20.70
N PHE A 263 -8.79 12.30 22.01
CA PHE A 263 -8.16 11.47 23.05
C PHE A 263 -8.42 9.97 22.87
N ARG A 264 -9.66 9.60 22.54
CA ARG A 264 -10.08 8.21 22.26
C ARG A 264 -9.28 7.56 21.13
N ALA A 265 -9.05 8.31 20.05
CA ALA A 265 -8.27 7.87 18.90
C ALA A 265 -6.79 7.73 19.26
N LYS A 266 -6.23 8.64 20.06
CA LYS A 266 -4.85 8.54 20.56
C LYS A 266 -4.63 7.26 21.39
N VAL A 267 -5.56 6.96 22.30
CA VAL A 267 -5.49 5.74 23.13
C VAL A 267 -5.52 4.48 22.26
N ALA A 268 -6.47 4.40 21.32
CA ALA A 268 -6.56 3.27 20.40
C ALA A 268 -5.30 3.14 19.53
N ASN A 269 -4.83 4.25 18.95
CA ASN A 269 -3.63 4.27 18.12
C ASN A 269 -2.38 3.81 18.89
N ARG A 270 -2.22 4.21 20.16
CA ARG A 270 -1.09 3.77 21.00
C ARG A 270 -1.16 2.27 21.31
N ARG A 271 -2.34 1.74 21.63
CA ARG A 271 -2.53 0.31 21.89
C ARG A 271 -2.28 -0.52 20.63
N LEU A 272 -2.77 -0.07 19.48
CA LEU A 272 -2.47 -0.68 18.19
C LEU A 272 -0.99 -0.61 17.86
N ALA A 273 -0.29 0.50 18.13
CA ALA A 273 1.16 0.59 17.95
C ALA A 273 1.91 -0.45 18.79
N GLN A 274 1.51 -0.64 20.05
CA GLN A 274 2.10 -1.66 20.93
C GLN A 274 1.82 -3.08 20.43
N LEU A 275 0.63 -3.33 19.88
CA LEU A 275 0.27 -4.63 19.35
C LEU A 275 1.02 -4.96 18.04
N LEU A 276 1.03 -4.01 17.10
CA LEU A 276 1.52 -4.20 15.74
C LEU A 276 3.03 -3.97 15.58
N GLN A 277 3.63 -3.13 16.44
CA GLN A 277 5.04 -2.73 16.33
C GLN A 277 5.80 -2.84 17.66
N GLY A 278 5.22 -3.46 18.70
CA GLY A 278 5.79 -3.47 20.06
C GLY A 278 7.20 -4.08 20.19
N ARG A 279 7.71 -4.76 19.15
CA ARG A 279 9.05 -5.36 19.11
C ARG A 279 10.12 -4.48 18.46
N LEU A 280 9.76 -3.33 17.86
CA LEU A 280 10.72 -2.46 17.15
C LEU A 280 11.02 -1.17 17.95
N SER A 281 12.28 -0.99 18.32
CA SER A 281 12.77 0.25 18.93
C SER A 281 12.93 1.37 17.89
N ARG A 282 12.89 2.64 18.34
CA ARG A 282 13.15 3.80 17.46
C ARG A 282 14.53 3.78 16.81
N ARG A 283 15.52 3.13 17.43
CA ARG A 283 16.88 2.98 16.87
C ARG A 283 16.87 2.00 15.71
N GLN A 284 16.27 0.81 15.89
CA GLN A 284 16.11 -0.18 14.81
C GLN A 284 15.32 0.39 13.62
N VAL A 285 14.33 1.23 13.86
CA VAL A 285 13.61 1.96 12.82
C VAL A 285 14.53 2.87 11.99
N LEU A 286 15.44 3.60 12.63
CA LEU A 286 16.41 4.46 11.95
C LEU A 286 17.49 3.64 11.25
N ASP A 287 17.92 2.53 11.86
CA ASP A 287 18.87 1.59 11.28
C ASP A 287 18.27 0.96 10.01
N ASN A 288 17.00 0.56 10.01
CA ASN A 288 16.31 0.04 8.83
C ASN A 288 16.21 1.08 7.69
N ILE A 289 15.98 2.36 8.01
CA ILE A 289 15.99 3.43 7.01
C ILE A 289 17.40 3.61 6.41
N ARG A 290 18.44 3.51 7.24
CA ARG A 290 19.84 3.64 6.81
C ARG A 290 20.30 2.45 5.97
N LEU A 291 19.86 1.24 6.34
CA LEU A 291 20.10 0.03 5.57
C LEU A 291 19.42 0.10 4.20
N GLY A 292 18.30 0.82 4.10
CA GLY A 292 17.63 1.06 2.82
C GLY A 292 17.05 -0.21 2.22
N VAL A 293 16.59 -1.15 3.06
CA VAL A 293 15.91 -2.37 2.60
C VAL A 293 14.69 -2.01 1.77
N ARG A 294 14.60 -2.54 0.56
CA ARG A 294 13.48 -2.28 -0.36
C ARG A 294 12.45 -3.39 -0.34
N CYS A 295 12.90 -4.64 -0.25
CA CYS A 295 12.07 -5.82 -0.40
C CYS A 295 11.47 -6.25 0.94
N PRO A 296 10.15 -6.48 1.03
CA PRO A 296 9.54 -7.21 2.14
C PRO A 296 10.04 -8.67 2.22
N ASP A 297 9.88 -9.30 3.38
CA ASP A 297 10.29 -10.70 3.60
C ASP A 297 9.33 -11.72 2.97
N GLU A 298 8.07 -11.33 2.73
CA GLU A 298 7.01 -12.17 2.15
C GLU A 298 6.59 -11.63 0.77
N GLY A 299 6.11 -12.53 -0.09
CA GLY A 299 5.68 -12.22 -1.45
C GLY A 299 6.84 -12.07 -2.44
N ASP A 300 6.50 -12.06 -3.73
CA ASP A 300 7.47 -11.84 -4.80
C ASP A 300 7.74 -10.35 -4.98
N THR A 301 9.02 -9.93 -4.98
CA THR A 301 9.38 -8.52 -5.20
C THR A 301 9.98 -8.30 -6.57
N LEU A 302 9.42 -7.35 -7.32
CA LEU A 302 9.95 -6.87 -8.59
C LEU A 302 10.50 -5.47 -8.41
N LEU A 303 11.80 -5.35 -8.65
CA LEU A 303 12.51 -4.08 -8.71
C LEU A 303 12.48 -3.59 -10.15
N ILE A 304 11.86 -2.44 -10.37
CA ILE A 304 11.56 -1.92 -11.70
C ILE A 304 12.27 -0.57 -11.85
N ASP A 305 13.04 -0.40 -12.92
CA ASP A 305 13.51 0.92 -13.33
C ASP A 305 12.52 1.50 -14.35
N TYR A 306 11.82 2.57 -13.97
CA TYR A 306 10.89 3.28 -14.86
C TYR A 306 11.59 4.27 -15.80
N GLY A 307 12.92 4.25 -15.87
CA GLY A 307 13.71 5.18 -16.66
C GLY A 307 13.73 6.59 -16.07
N PRO A 308 14.35 7.57 -16.75
CA PRO A 308 14.44 8.95 -16.28
C PRO A 308 13.04 9.59 -16.16
N LEU A 309 12.79 10.24 -15.02
CA LEU A 309 11.56 10.98 -14.80
C LEU A 309 11.73 12.39 -15.36
N GLN A 310 10.94 12.74 -16.37
CA GLN A 310 10.96 14.07 -17.00
C GLN A 310 10.06 15.07 -16.25
N GLU A 311 9.20 14.58 -15.36
CA GLU A 311 8.28 15.42 -14.57
C GLU A 311 9.00 16.16 -13.44
N THR A 312 8.37 17.19 -12.88
CA THR A 312 8.91 17.92 -11.72
C THR A 312 8.81 17.08 -10.44
N PHE A 313 9.64 17.41 -9.43
CA PHE A 313 9.60 16.76 -8.11
C PHE A 313 8.20 16.66 -7.49
N ALA A 314 7.40 17.71 -7.64
CA ALA A 314 6.04 17.77 -7.12
C ALA A 314 5.09 16.80 -7.83
N GLU A 315 5.33 16.58 -9.12
CA GLU A 315 4.54 15.66 -9.94
C GLU A 315 4.96 14.21 -9.70
N HIS A 316 6.25 13.90 -9.70
CA HIS A 316 6.68 12.50 -9.50
C HIS A 316 6.77 12.08 -8.01
N LEU A 317 6.62 13.02 -7.06
CA LEU A 317 6.65 12.77 -5.60
C LEU A 317 7.89 11.97 -5.16
N ALA A 318 9.09 12.46 -5.48
CA ALA A 318 10.35 11.75 -5.21
C ALA A 318 10.42 10.31 -5.78
N GLY A 319 9.67 10.06 -6.86
CA GLY A 319 9.61 8.79 -7.60
C GLY A 319 8.35 7.99 -7.30
N HIS A 320 7.62 8.37 -6.26
CA HIS A 320 6.49 7.60 -5.74
C HIS A 320 5.22 7.67 -6.58
N ALA A 321 5.02 8.73 -7.35
CA ALA A 321 3.81 8.88 -8.16
C ALA A 321 3.85 8.05 -9.45
N VAL A 322 5.00 7.43 -9.78
CA VAL A 322 5.18 6.69 -11.04
C VAL A 322 4.16 5.55 -11.19
N TYR A 323 3.79 4.90 -10.09
CA TYR A 323 2.90 3.74 -10.13
C TYR A 323 1.45 4.07 -10.50
N THR A 324 1.01 5.33 -10.31
CA THR A 324 -0.37 5.75 -10.60
C THR A 324 -0.46 6.50 -11.94
N ARG A 325 0.59 6.48 -12.77
CA ARG A 325 0.58 7.11 -14.09
C ARG A 325 -0.04 6.17 -15.12
N LEU A 326 -1.01 6.68 -15.88
CA LEU A 326 -1.69 5.94 -16.95
C LEU A 326 -0.72 5.35 -17.98
N LYS A 327 0.41 6.03 -18.27
CA LYS A 327 1.43 5.54 -19.22
C LYS A 327 1.99 4.15 -18.86
N TRP A 328 1.97 3.79 -17.57
CA TRP A 328 2.46 2.49 -17.08
C TRP A 328 1.36 1.45 -16.85
N LEU A 329 0.09 1.80 -17.07
CA LEU A 329 -1.06 0.95 -16.78
C LEU A 329 -0.99 -0.42 -17.49
N LEU A 330 -0.65 -0.42 -18.79
CA LEU A 330 -0.49 -1.65 -19.58
C LEU A 330 0.59 -2.54 -18.98
N PHE A 331 1.79 -1.98 -18.78
CA PHE A 331 2.93 -2.67 -18.19
C PHE A 331 2.61 -3.27 -16.83
N HIS A 332 1.97 -2.50 -15.94
CA HIS A 332 1.57 -2.99 -14.62
C HIS A 332 0.60 -4.16 -14.71
N ALA A 333 -0.39 -4.09 -15.60
CA ALA A 333 -1.39 -5.15 -15.70
C ALA A 333 -0.85 -6.43 -16.36
N GLU A 334 0.01 -6.30 -17.37
CA GLU A 334 0.69 -7.45 -17.98
C GLU A 334 1.59 -8.13 -16.96
N THR A 335 2.39 -7.35 -16.22
CA THR A 335 3.27 -7.86 -15.17
C THR A 335 2.47 -8.62 -14.11
N ILE A 336 1.37 -8.05 -13.61
CA ILE A 336 0.54 -8.69 -12.58
C ILE A 336 -0.15 -9.94 -13.12
N ALA A 337 -0.69 -9.89 -14.33
CA ALA A 337 -1.31 -11.05 -14.95
C ALA A 337 -0.31 -12.19 -15.13
N GLU A 338 0.92 -11.88 -15.49
CA GLU A 338 2.00 -12.87 -15.63
C GLU A 338 2.44 -13.44 -14.28
N LEU A 339 2.68 -12.60 -13.28
CA LEU A 339 3.11 -13.07 -11.95
C LEU A 339 2.09 -13.98 -11.27
N PHE A 340 0.80 -13.62 -11.36
CA PHE A 340 -0.25 -14.37 -10.65
C PHE A 340 -0.87 -15.48 -11.49
N TYR A 341 -0.93 -15.31 -12.81
CA TYR A 341 -1.71 -16.19 -13.69
C TYR A 341 -0.93 -16.70 -14.92
N GLY A 342 0.33 -16.31 -15.08
CA GLY A 342 1.25 -16.92 -16.04
C GLY A 342 1.66 -18.30 -15.55
N GLY A 343 1.36 -19.35 -16.32
CA GLY A 343 1.75 -20.72 -15.97
C GLY A 343 3.28 -20.90 -15.80
N THR A 344 3.70 -22.09 -15.36
CA THR A 344 5.04 -22.50 -14.88
C THR A 344 6.27 -22.06 -15.69
N ARG A 345 6.13 -21.56 -16.92
CA ARG A 345 7.22 -21.18 -17.83
C ARG A 345 8.07 -19.99 -17.38
N TYR A 346 7.58 -19.12 -16.49
CA TYR A 346 8.34 -17.93 -16.08
C TYR A 346 9.04 -18.04 -14.72
N ARG A 347 8.62 -18.96 -13.84
CA ARG A 347 9.24 -19.11 -12.50
C ARG A 347 10.71 -19.52 -12.53
N GLU A 348 11.18 -20.09 -13.65
CA GLU A 348 12.60 -20.37 -13.88
C GLU A 348 13.38 -19.16 -14.44
N ALA A 349 12.72 -18.20 -15.08
CA ALA A 349 13.35 -17.00 -15.64
C ALA A 349 13.50 -15.88 -14.60
N THR A 350 12.58 -15.74 -13.65
CA THR A 350 12.58 -14.62 -12.67
C THR A 350 13.55 -14.78 -11.50
N ARG A 351 14.29 -15.89 -11.40
CA ARG A 351 15.40 -15.98 -10.41
C ARG A 351 16.63 -15.16 -10.80
N SER A 352 16.65 -14.63 -12.02
CA SER A 352 17.72 -13.76 -12.52
C SER A 352 17.16 -12.92 -13.67
N ASN A 353 16.60 -11.75 -13.39
CA ASN A 353 16.79 -10.53 -14.20
C ASN A 353 15.86 -9.39 -13.77
N SER A 354 16.42 -8.19 -13.72
CA SER A 354 15.70 -6.92 -13.76
C SER A 354 14.90 -6.85 -15.07
N LEU A 355 13.58 -6.61 -14.97
CA LEU A 355 12.73 -6.35 -16.13
C LEU A 355 12.73 -4.83 -16.38
N ALA A 356 13.40 -4.42 -17.45
CA ALA A 356 13.26 -3.06 -17.98
C ALA A 356 11.95 -2.97 -18.80
N PRO A 357 11.16 -1.89 -18.67
CA PRO A 357 10.03 -1.66 -19.56
C PRO A 357 10.49 -1.50 -21.02
N PRO A 358 9.62 -1.75 -22.02
CA PRO A 358 9.96 -1.56 -23.43
C PRO A 358 10.27 -0.08 -23.72
N PRO A 359 11.22 0.23 -24.61
CA PRO A 359 11.49 1.59 -25.06
C PRO A 359 10.29 2.15 -25.86
N GLU A 360 10.11 3.48 -25.77
CA GLU A 360 8.99 4.27 -26.32
C GLU A 360 8.64 4.00 -27.80
#